data_AF-A0A969E2T9-F1
#
_entry.id   AF-A0A969E2T9-F1
#
_cell.length_a   1.000
_cell.length_b   1.000
_cell.length_c   1.000
_cell.angle_alpha   90.00
_cell.angle_beta   90.00
_cell.angle_gamma   90.00
#
_symmetry.space_group_name_H-M   'P 1'
#
loop_
_entity.id
_entity.type
_entity.pdbx_description
1 polymer ?
#
loop_
_entity_poly.entity_id
_entity_poly.type
_entity_poly.pdbx_seq_one_letter_code
_entity_poly.pdbx_strand_id
1 'polypeptide(L)'
;MPNAFSPGGKNSIFRPVFSFIENITTYEMLIVDRGGQILFRSANPRTGWDGTKNGENLPQGAYVYLVRVGVAGNRQIEKKERFCCFVEKKGLLRIGVRAITFCKSFLGIKN
;
A
#
# COMPACT_ATOMS: atom_id res chain seq x y z
N MET A 1 -2.46 8.55 6.44
CA MET A 1 -2.39 7.63 5.28
C MET A 1 -3.29 6.44 5.59
N PRO A 2 -4.02 5.86 4.63
CA PRO A 2 -4.92 4.74 4.92
C PRO A 2 -4.11 3.49 5.29
N ASN A 3 -4.52 2.82 6.38
CA ASN A 3 -3.86 1.62 6.91
C ASN A 3 -4.33 0.31 6.22
N ALA A 4 -5.19 0.40 5.21
CA ALA A 4 -5.76 -0.74 4.50
C ALA A 4 -5.93 -0.43 3.00
N PHE A 5 -5.45 -1.34 2.16
CA PHE A 5 -5.50 -1.29 0.70
C PHE A 5 -6.26 -2.49 0.14
N SER A 6 -7.07 -2.30 -0.90
CA SER A 6 -7.88 -3.37 -1.52
C SER A 6 -7.73 -3.40 -3.04
N PRO A 7 -6.93 -4.34 -3.58
CA PRO A 7 -6.87 -4.62 -5.02
C PRO A 7 -8.26 -4.90 -5.59
N GLY A 8 -8.67 -4.13 -6.61
CA GLY A 8 -9.98 -4.29 -7.27
C GLY A 8 -11.17 -3.55 -6.62
N GLY A 9 -10.97 -2.84 -5.51
CA GLY A 9 -11.98 -1.97 -4.87
C GLY A 9 -11.87 -0.49 -5.25
N LYS A 10 -12.52 0.41 -4.49
CA LYS A 10 -12.48 1.88 -4.73
C LYS A 10 -11.08 2.51 -4.60
N ASN A 11 -10.12 1.82 -3.97
CA ASN A 11 -8.71 2.21 -3.85
C ASN A 11 -7.82 1.08 -4.38
N SER A 12 -7.85 0.86 -5.70
CA SER A 12 -7.14 -0.23 -6.38
C SER A 12 -5.65 0.01 -6.62
N ILE A 13 -5.15 1.23 -6.38
CA ILE A 13 -3.73 1.56 -6.51
C ILE A 13 -3.19 2.15 -5.19
N PHE A 14 -2.21 1.49 -4.60
CA PHE A 14 -1.43 1.99 -3.48
C PHE A 14 -0.34 2.94 -3.98
N ARG A 15 -0.46 4.22 -3.64
CA ARG A 15 0.57 5.23 -3.91
C ARG A 15 0.62 6.28 -2.79
N PRO A 16 1.81 6.80 -2.45
CA PRO A 16 1.91 7.99 -1.61
C PRO A 16 1.26 9.20 -2.29
N VAL A 17 0.66 10.08 -1.49
CA VAL A 17 0.14 11.37 -1.97
C VAL A 17 1.11 12.46 -1.49
N PHE A 18 1.66 13.22 -2.44
CA PHE A 18 2.56 14.33 -2.17
C PHE A 18 1.85 15.65 -2.45
N SER A 19 1.87 16.57 -1.48
CA SER A 19 1.37 17.95 -1.68
C SER A 19 2.34 18.81 -2.52
N PHE A 20 3.59 18.39 -2.67
CA PHE A 20 4.68 19.15 -3.31
C PHE A 20 5.40 18.35 -4.38
N ILE A 21 4.64 17.67 -5.25
CA ILE A 21 5.22 16.74 -6.23
C ILE A 21 6.21 17.42 -7.19
N GLU A 22 6.05 18.72 -7.45
CA GLU A 22 6.90 19.52 -8.34
C GLU A 22 8.29 19.80 -7.74
N ASN A 23 8.44 19.72 -6.42
CA ASN A 23 9.70 19.96 -5.73
C ASN A 23 10.53 18.67 -5.54
N ILE A 24 10.01 17.52 -6.00
CA ILE A 24 10.67 16.23 -5.87
C ILE A 24 11.75 16.11 -6.95
N THR A 25 13.01 16.00 -6.52
CA THR A 25 14.17 15.81 -7.40
C THR A 25 14.51 14.34 -7.60
N THR A 26 14.29 13.50 -6.58
CA THR A 26 14.46 12.05 -6.67
C THR A 26 13.32 11.32 -5.99
N TYR A 27 12.92 10.18 -6.52
CA TYR A 27 11.87 9.34 -5.94
C TYR A 27 12.23 7.87 -6.07
N GLU A 28 12.02 7.12 -5.01
CA GLU A 28 12.03 5.66 -5.02
C GLU A 28 10.92 5.14 -4.11
N MET A 29 10.10 4.24 -4.65
CA MET A 29 9.12 3.48 -3.90
C MET A 29 9.43 2.01 -4.04
N LEU A 30 9.44 1.32 -2.90
CA LEU A 30 9.63 -0.12 -2.77
C LEU A 30 8.47 -0.69 -1.97
N ILE A 31 7.98 -1.85 -2.39
CA ILE A 31 7.06 -2.66 -1.59
C ILE A 31 7.70 -4.03 -1.44
N VAL A 32 7.77 -4.47 -0.19
CA VAL A 32 8.34 -5.76 0.18
C VAL A 32 7.33 -6.58 0.98
N ASP A 33 7.43 -7.89 0.84
CA ASP A 33 6.69 -8.82 1.68
C ASP A 33 7.31 -8.90 3.09
N ARG A 34 6.71 -9.72 3.96
CA ARG A 34 7.25 -10.00 5.30
C ARG A 34 8.64 -10.64 5.27
N GLY A 35 8.97 -11.38 4.21
CA GLY A 35 10.26 -12.05 4.02
C GLY A 35 11.36 -11.13 3.48
N GLY A 36 11.05 -9.86 3.20
CA GLY A 36 12.00 -8.91 2.61
C GLY A 36 12.15 -9.04 1.10
N GLN A 37 11.33 -9.85 0.43
CA GLN A 37 11.32 -9.93 -1.03
C GLN A 37 10.69 -8.68 -1.63
N ILE A 38 11.36 -8.07 -2.61
CA ILE A 38 10.82 -6.95 -3.37
C ILE A 38 9.70 -7.46 -4.29
N LEU A 39 8.52 -6.85 -4.13
CA LEU A 39 7.32 -7.14 -4.92
C LEU A 39 7.08 -6.05 -5.95
N PHE A 40 7.44 -4.81 -5.63
CA PHE A 40 7.28 -3.67 -6.52
C PHE A 40 8.40 -2.65 -6.28
N ARG A 41 8.86 -2.01 -7.35
CA ARG A 41 9.79 -0.88 -7.33
C ARG A 41 9.38 0.14 -8.38
N SER A 42 9.38 1.42 -8.02
CA SER A 42 9.16 2.52 -8.97
C SER A 42 9.99 3.73 -8.62
N ALA A 43 10.52 4.41 -9.64
CA ALA A 43 11.14 5.72 -9.54
C ALA A 43 10.22 6.88 -9.98
N ASN A 44 8.97 6.56 -10.37
CA ASN A 44 7.97 7.55 -10.75
C ASN A 44 6.91 7.70 -9.63
N PRO A 45 6.73 8.91 -9.04
CA PRO A 45 5.76 9.17 -7.98
C PRO A 45 4.29 9.07 -8.43
N ARG A 46 4.04 9.07 -9.75
CA ARG A 46 2.70 8.87 -10.32
C ARG A 46 2.35 7.39 -10.48
N THR A 47 3.34 6.50 -10.42
CA THR A 47 3.13 5.06 -10.52
C THR A 47 2.91 4.49 -9.12
N GLY A 48 1.80 3.77 -8.95
CA GLY A 48 1.50 3.04 -7.72
C GLY A 48 1.45 1.54 -7.95
N TRP A 49 1.28 0.81 -6.86
CA TRP A 49 1.17 -0.65 -6.87
C TRP A 49 -0.29 -1.07 -6.78
N ASP A 50 -0.70 -2.00 -7.63
CA ASP A 50 -2.07 -2.49 -7.72
C ASP A 50 -2.34 -3.74 -6.86
N GLY A 51 -1.32 -4.23 -6.14
CA GLY A 51 -1.40 -5.47 -5.37
C GLY A 51 -0.97 -6.70 -6.13
N THR A 52 -0.46 -6.56 -7.36
CA THR A 52 0.00 -7.68 -8.18
C THR A 52 1.52 -7.76 -8.28
N LYS A 53 2.03 -8.95 -8.60
CA LYS A 53 3.41 -9.16 -9.03
C LYS A 53 3.38 -9.99 -10.30
N ASN A 54 3.98 -9.47 -11.37
CA ASN A 54 3.97 -10.10 -12.70
C ASN A 54 2.54 -10.40 -13.23
N GLY A 55 1.55 -9.57 -12.89
CA GLY A 55 0.15 -9.76 -13.29
C GLY A 55 -0.64 -10.74 -12.40
N GLU A 56 -0.01 -11.37 -11.41
CA GLU A 56 -0.69 -12.25 -10.46
C GLU A 56 -1.02 -11.52 -9.14
N ASN A 57 -2.22 -11.74 -8.62
CA ASN A 57 -2.65 -11.18 -7.34
C ASN A 57 -1.84 -11.79 -6.19
N LEU A 58 -1.24 -10.93 -5.37
CA LEU A 58 -0.53 -11.38 -4.16
C LEU A 58 -1.51 -11.67 -3.02
N PRO A 59 -1.17 -12.59 -2.09
CA PRO A 59 -2.08 -13.01 -1.02
C PRO A 59 -2.45 -11.84 -0.09
N GLN A 60 -3.57 -11.99 0.63
CA GLN A 60 -3.87 -11.07 1.74
C GLN A 60 -2.80 -11.20 2.82
N GLY A 61 -2.27 -10.07 3.29
CA GLY A 61 -1.17 -10.10 4.25
C GLY A 61 -0.64 -8.72 4.65
N ALA A 62 0.36 -8.75 5.52
CA ALA A 62 1.11 -7.56 5.91
C ALA A 62 2.27 -7.34 4.95
N TYR A 63 2.36 -6.13 4.43
CA TYR A 63 3.39 -5.65 3.52
C TYR A 63 4.07 -4.43 4.12
N VAL A 64 5.29 -4.17 3.67
CA VAL A 64 6.02 -2.96 4.03
C VAL A 64 6.22 -2.15 2.77
N TYR A 65 5.90 -0.86 2.83
CA TYR A 65 6.35 0.06 1.80
C TYR A 65 7.47 0.94 2.35
N LEU A 66 8.41 1.27 1.47
CA LEU A 66 9.51 2.19 1.72
C LEU A 66 9.48 3.23 0.59
N VAL A 67 9.46 4.49 0.97
CA VAL A 67 9.44 5.62 0.04
C VAL A 67 10.57 6.55 0.39
N ARG A 68 11.42 6.85 -0.58
CA ARG A 68 12.52 7.81 -0.49
C ARG A 68 12.27 8.94 -1.46
N VAL A 69 12.41 10.15 -0.98
CA VAL A 69 12.14 11.36 -1.75
C VAL A 69 13.26 12.36 -1.51
N GLY A 70 13.92 12.78 -2.58
CA GLY A 70 14.78 13.96 -2.60
C GLY A 70 13.94 15.18 -2.94
N VAL A 71 14.15 16.27 -2.21
CA VAL A 71 13.53 17.57 -2.45
C VAL A 71 14.63 18.59 -2.75
N ALA A 72 14.32 19.60 -3.55
CA ALA A 72 15.22 20.73 -3.82
C ALA A 72 15.84 21.27 -2.51
N GLY A 73 17.15 21.55 -2.52
CA GLY A 73 17.92 21.91 -1.33
C GLY A 73 18.57 20.73 -0.59
N ASN A 74 18.86 19.63 -1.28
CA ASN A 74 19.53 18.43 -0.74
C ASN A 74 18.83 17.73 0.44
N ARG A 75 17.52 17.97 0.62
CA ARG A 75 16.75 17.31 1.67
C ARG A 75 16.27 15.95 1.20
N GLN A 76 16.66 14.89 1.90
CA GLN A 76 16.17 13.53 1.68
C GLN A 76 15.15 13.17 2.76
N ILE A 77 14.02 12.59 2.34
CA ILE A 77 12.94 12.13 3.21
C ILE A 77 12.76 10.65 2.95
N GLU A 78 12.97 9.83 3.97
CA GLU A 78 12.66 8.41 3.94
C GLU A 78 11.45 8.12 4.83
N LYS A 79 10.51 7.34 4.31
CA LYS A 79 9.33 6.90 5.03
C LYS A 79 9.12 5.40 4.84
N LYS A 80 9.02 4.68 5.96
CA LYS A 80 8.78 3.24 6.01
C LYS A 80 7.59 2.95 6.91
N GLU A 81 6.55 2.34 6.36
CA GLU A 81 5.39 1.91 7.14
C GLU A 81 4.92 0.51 6.73
N ARG A 82 4.24 -0.17 7.65
CA ARG A 82 3.56 -1.43 7.40
C ARG A 82 2.13 -1.14 7.00
N PHE A 83 1.61 -1.91 6.05
CA PHE A 83 0.22 -1.84 5.64
C PHE A 83 -0.33 -3.23 5.36
N CYS A 84 -1.65 -3.40 5.53
CA CYS A 84 -2.33 -4.64 5.19
C CYS A 84 -2.93 -4.53 3.79
N CYS A 85 -2.57 -5.47 2.90
CA CYS A 85 -3.24 -5.65 1.62
C CYS A 85 -4.36 -6.67 1.79
N PHE A 86 -5.58 -6.29 1.39
CA PHE A 86 -6.79 -7.11 1.45
C PHE A 86 -7.27 -7.43 0.02
N VAL A 87 -7.00 -8.63 -0.48
CA VAL A 87 -7.57 -9.06 -1.76
C VAL A 87 -9.01 -9.50 -1.56
N GLU A 88 -9.97 -8.78 -2.15
CA GLU A 88 -11.33 -9.27 -2.31
C GLU A 88 -11.30 -10.44 -3.31
N LYS A 89 -11.26 -11.68 -2.80
CA LYS A 89 -11.50 -12.85 -3.66
C LYS A 89 -12.93 -12.73 -4.19
N LYS A 90 -13.09 -12.46 -5.49
CA LYS A 90 -14.36 -12.63 -6.22
C LYS A 90 -14.71 -14.12 -6.27
N GLY A 91 -15.13 -14.65 -5.12
CA GLY A 91 -15.54 -16.03 -4.92
C GLY A 91 -16.70 -16.02 -3.94
N LEU A 92 -17.92 -15.93 -4.49
CA LEU A 92 -19.19 -16.31 -3.91
C LEU A 92 -19.25 -16.32 -2.36
N LEU A 93 -19.55 -15.17 -1.75
CA LEU A 93 -20.22 -15.16 -0.45
C LEU A 93 -21.48 -14.30 -0.55
N ARG A 94 -22.58 -15.00 -0.78
CA ARG A 94 -23.89 -14.55 -0.31
C ARG A 94 -23.81 -14.38 1.22
N ILE A 95 -24.60 -13.44 1.71
CA ILE A 95 -25.00 -13.20 3.12
C ILE A 95 -24.18 -12.13 3.87
N GLY A 96 -24.79 -10.93 3.95
CA GLY A 96 -25.25 -10.36 5.22
C GLY A 96 -24.22 -9.75 6.18
N VAL A 97 -24.15 -8.41 6.18
CA VAL A 97 -23.97 -7.48 7.33
C VAL A 97 -22.77 -7.68 8.30
N ARG A 98 -21.91 -8.70 8.18
CA ARG A 98 -20.85 -8.99 9.17
C ARG A 98 -19.42 -8.58 8.81
N ALA A 99 -19.20 -7.85 7.71
CA ALA A 99 -17.84 -7.45 7.31
C ALA A 99 -17.22 -6.34 8.17
N ILE A 100 -18.01 -5.53 8.88
CA ILE A 100 -17.50 -4.37 9.64
C ILE A 100 -16.88 -4.80 10.98
N THR A 101 -17.30 -5.92 11.55
CA THR A 101 -16.85 -6.32 12.90
C THR A 101 -15.43 -6.91 12.92
N PHE A 102 -14.89 -7.39 11.80
CA PHE A 102 -13.55 -7.99 11.78
C PHE A 102 -12.41 -6.95 11.86
N CYS A 103 -12.69 -5.69 11.52
CA CYS A 103 -11.68 -4.63 11.51
C CYS A 103 -11.28 -4.15 12.92
N LYS A 104 -12.17 -4.26 13.93
CA LYS A 104 -11.89 -3.76 15.28
C LYS A 104 -10.96 -4.66 16.09
N SER A 105 -11.11 -5.98 15.99
CA SER A 105 -10.32 -6.92 16.81
C SER A 105 -8.87 -7.04 16.35
N PHE A 106 -8.58 -6.79 15.07
CA PHE A 106 -7.23 -6.95 14.51
C PHE A 106 -6.37 -5.68 14.62
N LEU A 107 -7.00 -4.50 14.78
CA LEU A 107 -6.31 -3.20 14.88
C LEU A 107 -6.17 -2.68 16.32
N GLY A 108 -6.71 -3.37 17.33
CA GLY A 108 -6.55 -2.98 18.73
C GLY A 108 -7.10 -1.59 19.08
N ILE A 109 -8.03 -1.05 18.29
CA ILE A 109 -8.64 0.26 18.55
C ILE A 109 -9.72 0.05 19.62
N LYS A 110 -9.40 0.40 20.87
CA LYS A 110 -10.41 0.55 21.93
C LYS A 110 -11.27 1.79 21.61
N ASN A 111 -12.57 1.66 21.88
CA ASN A 111 -13.56 2.74 21.74
C ASN A 111 -13.13 4.00 22.50
#